data_AF-A0A4R3GVB9-F1
#
_entry.id   AF-A0A4R3GVB9-F1
#
_cell.length_a   1.000
_cell.length_b   1.000
_cell.length_c   1.000
_cell.angle_alpha   90.00
_cell.angle_beta   90.00
_cell.angle_gamma   90.00
#
_symmetry.space_group_name_H-M   'P 1'
#
loop_
_entity.id
_entity.type
_entity.pdbx_description
1 polymer ?
#
loop_
_entity_poly.entity_id
_entity_poly.type
_entity_poly.pdbx_seq_one_letter_code
_entity_poly.pdbx_strand_id
1 'polypeptide(L)'
;MSTAFELAVIPAYKHANEAPRRYTTGTNMFQAFLQGFAVYFIIWWITLFAVLPIGLRTQADDNDIVLGTVPSAPTRFRPVFVFSLTTLISGAIYGIWYVGSTYFGLGFDALPQIGPSFY
;
A
#
# COMPACT_ATOMS: atom_id res chain seq x y z
N MET A 1 -24.14 -48.67 34.93
CA MET A 1 -24.03 -48.40 33.48
C MET A 1 -23.45 -47.01 33.16
N SER A 2 -23.40 -46.06 34.11
CA SER A 2 -22.89 -44.68 33.89
C SER A 2 -21.36 -44.55 33.95
N THR A 3 -20.68 -45.28 34.86
CA THR A 3 -19.25 -45.07 35.16
C THR A 3 -18.28 -45.49 34.05
N ALA A 4 -18.64 -46.50 33.25
CA ALA A 4 -17.81 -46.98 32.14
C ALA A 4 -17.85 -46.04 30.92
N PHE A 5 -18.96 -45.31 30.73
CA PHE A 5 -19.09 -44.33 29.65
C PHE A 5 -18.25 -43.09 29.93
N GLU A 6 -18.27 -42.57 31.17
CA GLU A 6 -17.42 -41.43 31.54
C GLU A 6 -15.92 -41.74 31.52
N LEU A 7 -15.50 -42.94 31.96
CA LEU A 7 -14.09 -43.33 31.98
C LEU A 7 -13.48 -43.44 30.56
N ALA A 8 -14.31 -43.74 29.55
CA ALA A 8 -13.90 -43.81 28.15
C ALA A 8 -13.97 -42.45 27.44
N VAL A 9 -14.95 -41.61 27.78
CA VAL A 9 -15.17 -40.29 27.16
C VAL A 9 -14.14 -39.26 27.66
N ILE A 10 -13.76 -39.30 28.94
CA ILE A 10 -12.90 -38.28 29.55
C ILE A 10 -11.49 -38.20 28.93
N PRO A 11 -10.77 -39.32 28.75
CA PRO A 11 -9.46 -39.30 28.08
C PRO A 11 -9.60 -38.95 26.59
N ALA A 12 -10.66 -39.42 25.93
CA ALA A 12 -10.89 -39.22 24.50
C ALA A 12 -11.17 -37.75 24.15
N TYR A 13 -11.95 -37.03 24.97
CA TYR A 13 -12.10 -35.58 24.75
C TYR A 13 -10.77 -34.88 24.97
N LYS A 14 -10.00 -35.24 26.01
CA LYS A 14 -8.75 -34.54 26.33
C LYS A 14 -7.77 -34.54 25.16
N HIS A 15 -7.61 -35.70 24.51
CA HIS A 15 -6.71 -35.87 23.36
C HIS A 15 -7.26 -35.31 22.04
N ALA A 16 -8.58 -35.11 21.90
CA ALA A 16 -9.18 -34.53 20.69
C ALA A 16 -8.96 -33.01 20.58
N ASN A 17 -8.80 -32.31 21.70
CA ASN A 17 -8.61 -30.84 21.72
C ASN A 17 -7.14 -30.42 21.64
N GLU A 18 -6.22 -31.38 21.77
CA GLU A 18 -4.77 -31.18 21.72
C GLU A 18 -4.23 -31.15 20.29
N ALA A 19 -5.08 -31.42 19.28
CA ALA A 19 -4.69 -31.27 17.88
C ALA A 19 -4.27 -29.81 17.63
N PRO A 20 -3.02 -29.54 17.22
CA PRO A 20 -2.59 -28.19 16.93
C PRO A 20 -3.47 -27.70 15.79
N ARG A 21 -4.35 -26.73 16.08
CA ARG A 21 -5.09 -26.02 15.04
C ARG A 21 -4.03 -25.32 14.20
N ARG A 22 -3.64 -25.93 13.08
CA ARG A 22 -2.85 -25.27 12.06
C ARG A 22 -3.74 -24.13 11.57
N TYR A 23 -3.50 -22.93 12.09
CA TYR A 23 -3.94 -21.70 11.48
C TYR A 23 -3.17 -21.59 10.17
N THR A 24 -3.60 -22.38 9.18
CA THR A 24 -3.22 -22.20 7.80
C THR A 24 -3.95 -20.94 7.36
N THR A 25 -3.43 -19.79 7.81
CA THR A 25 -3.83 -18.48 7.32
C THR A 25 -3.31 -18.43 5.90
N GLY A 26 -4.03 -19.10 4.99
CA GLY A 26 -3.78 -19.03 3.57
C GLY A 26 -4.12 -17.61 3.17
N THR A 27 -3.10 -16.75 3.11
CA THR A 27 -3.24 -15.43 2.52
C THR A 27 -3.72 -15.69 1.10
N ASN A 28 -4.98 -15.35 0.82
CA ASN A 28 -5.50 -15.54 -0.51
C ASN A 28 -4.69 -14.63 -1.44
N MET A 29 -4.38 -15.11 -2.66
CA MET A 29 -3.59 -14.33 -3.62
C MET A 29 -4.21 -12.94 -3.86
N PHE A 30 -5.53 -12.87 -3.72
CA PHE A 30 -6.30 -11.64 -3.74
C PHE A 30 -5.91 -10.64 -2.64
N GLN A 31 -5.78 -11.04 -1.38
CA GLN A 31 -5.40 -10.16 -0.28
C GLN A 31 -3.96 -9.67 -0.43
N ALA A 32 -3.05 -10.53 -0.89
CA ALA A 32 -1.68 -10.13 -1.19
C ALA A 32 -1.64 -9.07 -2.31
N PHE A 33 -2.41 -9.30 -3.39
CA PHE A 33 -2.57 -8.33 -4.47
C PHE A 33 -3.18 -7.01 -3.96
N LEU A 34 -4.25 -7.07 -3.18
CA LEU A 34 -4.92 -5.89 -2.63
C LEU A 34 -3.99 -5.08 -1.72
N GLN A 35 -3.15 -5.73 -0.92
CA GLN A 35 -2.17 -5.03 -0.08
C GLN A 35 -1.16 -4.27 -0.94
N GLY A 36 -0.55 -4.94 -1.93
CA GLY A 36 0.40 -4.29 -2.83
C GLY A 36 -0.23 -3.14 -3.61
N PHE A 37 -1.45 -3.37 -4.13
CA PHE A 37 -2.23 -2.35 -4.84
C PHE A 37 -2.58 -1.16 -3.94
N ALA A 38 -2.99 -1.39 -2.69
CA ALA A 38 -3.35 -0.33 -1.75
C ALA A 38 -2.16 0.59 -1.47
N VAL A 39 -0.97 0.03 -1.23
CA VAL A 39 0.25 0.81 -1.02
C VAL A 39 0.60 1.63 -2.26
N TYR A 40 0.59 1.00 -3.44
CA TYR A 40 0.83 1.70 -4.70
C TYR A 40 -0.19 2.82 -4.93
N PHE A 41 -1.47 2.57 -4.67
CA PHE A 41 -2.54 3.54 -4.84
C PHE A 41 -2.38 4.75 -3.92
N ILE A 42 -2.00 4.55 -2.66
CA ILE A 42 -1.73 5.65 -1.72
C ILE A 42 -0.56 6.51 -2.20
N ILE A 43 0.55 5.88 -2.62
CA ILE A 43 1.73 6.60 -3.16
C ILE A 43 1.34 7.39 -4.42
N TRP A 44 0.61 6.74 -5.33
CA TRP A 44 0.10 7.37 -6.55
C TRP A 44 -0.80 8.56 -6.25
N TRP A 45 -1.71 8.43 -5.27
CA TRP A 45 -2.63 9.49 -4.85
C TRP A 45 -1.90 10.71 -4.29
N ILE A 46 -0.93 10.50 -3.40
CA ILE A 46 -0.10 11.59 -2.85
C ILE A 46 0.70 12.26 -3.97
N THR A 47 1.26 11.47 -4.88
CA THR A 47 2.01 11.97 -6.03
C THR A 47 1.15 12.82 -6.96
N LEU A 48 -0.12 12.44 -7.16
CA LEU A 48 -1.07 13.20 -8.00
C LEU A 48 -1.20 14.64 -7.50
N PHE A 49 -1.40 14.82 -6.19
CA PHE A 49 -1.50 16.15 -5.59
C PHE A 49 -0.17 16.91 -5.63
N ALA A 50 0.97 16.21 -5.49
CA ALA A 50 2.29 16.82 -5.60
C ALA A 50 2.60 17.31 -7.03
N VAL A 51 2.12 16.61 -8.06
CA VAL A 51 2.36 16.93 -9.48
C VAL A 51 1.33 17.93 -10.03
N LEU A 52 0.15 18.04 -9.41
CA LEU A 52 -0.91 18.97 -9.81
C LEU A 52 -0.42 20.42 -10.09
N PRO A 53 0.42 21.07 -9.26
CA PRO A 53 0.94 22.42 -9.55
C PRO A 53 1.76 22.49 -10.85
N ILE A 54 2.41 21.40 -11.26
CA ILE A 54 3.17 21.32 -12.52
C ILE A 54 2.22 21.24 -13.72
N GLY A 55 1.07 20.58 -13.55
CA GLY A 55 0.03 20.44 -14.57
C GLY A 55 -0.82 21.69 -14.80
N LEU A 56 -0.88 22.57 -13.81
CA LEU A 56 -1.65 23.82 -13.79
C LEU A 56 -0.75 25.02 -14.11
N ARG A 57 -0.05 24.98 -15.26
CA ARG A 57 0.64 26.17 -15.76
C ARG A 57 -0.35 27.14 -16.38
N THR A 58 -0.38 28.37 -15.89
CA THR A 58 -1.24 29.46 -16.38
C THR A 58 -0.49 30.32 -17.42
N GLN A 59 -1.22 31.15 -18.17
CA GLN A 59 -0.63 32.03 -19.21
C GLN A 59 0.46 32.97 -18.69
N ALA A 60 0.43 33.32 -17.40
CA ALA A 60 1.41 34.20 -16.78
C ALA A 60 2.84 33.63 -16.76
N ASP A 61 3.01 32.31 -16.89
CA ASP A 61 4.33 31.66 -16.89
C ASP A 61 5.01 31.62 -18.27
N ASP A 62 4.27 31.82 -19.37
CA ASP A 62 4.78 31.66 -20.75
C ASP A 62 5.38 32.97 -21.34
N ASN A 63 5.51 34.05 -20.56
CA ASN A 63 6.13 35.34 -20.95
C ASN A 63 5.57 36.00 -22.24
N ASP A 64 4.46 35.53 -22.79
CA ASP A 64 3.88 36.06 -24.03
C ASP A 64 2.70 37.00 -23.73
N ILE A 65 2.98 38.02 -22.90
CA ILE A 65 2.01 39.05 -22.54
C ILE A 65 1.88 40.02 -23.73
N VAL A 66 1.01 39.72 -24.68
CA VAL A 66 0.59 40.70 -25.69
C VAL A 66 -0.16 41.83 -24.98
N LEU A 67 0.34 43.06 -25.10
CA LEU A 67 -0.31 44.25 -24.52
C LEU A 67 -1.73 44.39 -25.08
N GLY A 68 -2.74 44.29 -24.21
CA GLY A 68 -4.15 44.57 -24.53
C GLY A 68 -5.15 43.44 -24.24
N THR A 69 -4.69 42.24 -23.89
CA THR A 69 -5.59 41.09 -23.57
C THR A 69 -5.86 40.98 -22.08
N VAL A 70 -7.14 40.84 -21.71
CA VAL A 70 -7.57 40.63 -20.31
C VAL A 70 -7.06 39.26 -19.84
N PRO A 71 -6.31 39.17 -18.72
CA PRO A 71 -5.74 37.91 -18.25
C PRO A 71 -6.82 37.08 -17.53
N SER A 72 -7.72 36.43 -18.27
CA SER A 72 -8.86 35.74 -17.64
C SER A 72 -9.21 34.35 -18.18
N ALA A 73 -8.46 33.79 -19.13
CA ALA A 73 -8.69 32.43 -19.61
C ALA A 73 -7.49 31.49 -19.34
N PRO A 74 -7.64 30.41 -18.55
CA PRO A 74 -6.60 29.41 -18.35
C PRO A 74 -6.24 28.72 -19.68
N THR A 75 -4.99 28.76 -20.13
CA THR A 75 -4.66 28.43 -21.54
C THR A 75 -4.59 26.94 -21.88
N ARG A 76 -4.28 26.03 -20.95
CA ARG A 76 -4.35 24.57 -21.21
C ARG A 76 -3.97 23.73 -20.01
N PHE A 77 -4.96 23.19 -19.30
CA PHE A 77 -4.76 22.07 -18.39
C PHE A 77 -4.45 20.80 -19.21
N ARG A 78 -3.35 20.10 -18.92
CA ARG A 78 -2.91 18.89 -19.64
C ARG A 78 -3.10 17.64 -18.77
N PRO A 79 -4.33 17.14 -18.58
CA PRO A 79 -4.62 16.06 -17.63
C PRO A 79 -3.85 14.77 -17.93
N VAL A 80 -3.70 14.43 -19.22
CA VAL A 80 -2.98 13.21 -19.65
C VAL A 80 -1.50 13.26 -19.27
N PHE A 81 -0.85 14.42 -19.41
CA PHE A 81 0.54 14.59 -19.02
C PHE A 81 0.72 14.43 -17.51
N VAL A 82 -0.15 15.04 -16.72
CA VAL A 82 -0.15 14.92 -15.25
C VAL A 82 -0.34 13.47 -14.83
N PHE A 83 -1.30 12.78 -15.43
CA PHE A 83 -1.60 11.39 -15.13
C PHE A 83 -0.44 10.45 -15.45
N SER A 84 0.17 10.59 -16.64
CA SER A 84 1.34 9.80 -17.04
C SER A 84 2.56 10.08 -16.15
N LEU A 85 2.83 11.36 -15.85
CA LEU A 85 3.94 11.76 -15.00
C LEU A 85 3.75 11.24 -13.56
N THR A 86 2.54 11.35 -13.02
CA THR A 86 2.17 10.81 -11.71
C THR A 86 2.43 9.31 -11.65
N THR A 87 1.98 8.57 -12.66
CA THR A 87 2.15 7.10 -12.75
C THR A 87 3.63 6.70 -12.83
N LEU A 88 4.42 7.43 -13.61
CA LEU A 88 5.87 7.18 -13.73
C LEU A 88 6.59 7.43 -12.39
N ILE A 89 6.30 8.57 -11.74
CA ILE A 89 6.92 8.95 -10.48
C ILE A 89 6.52 7.98 -9.36
N SER A 90 5.22 7.68 -9.23
CA SER A 90 4.76 6.75 -8.18
C SER A 90 5.30 5.35 -8.40
N GLY A 91 5.38 4.89 -9.66
CA GLY A 91 6.00 3.61 -10.01
C GLY A 91 7.48 3.55 -9.64
N ALA A 92 8.23 4.63 -9.90
CA ALA A 92 9.63 4.73 -9.51
C ALA A 92 9.80 4.70 -7.99
N ILE A 93 8.99 5.47 -7.23
CA ILE A 93 9.04 5.50 -5.76
C ILE A 93 8.74 4.10 -5.18
N TYR A 94 7.66 3.47 -5.63
CA TYR A 94 7.29 2.14 -5.17
C TYR A 94 8.35 1.09 -5.54
N GLY A 95 8.89 1.15 -6.76
CA GLY A 95 9.94 0.25 -7.22
C GLY A 95 11.25 0.40 -6.43
N ILE A 96 11.68 1.64 -6.17
CA ILE A 96 12.87 1.92 -5.33
C ILE A 96 12.66 1.37 -3.93
N TRP A 97 11.51 1.60 -3.32
CA TRP A 97 11.19 1.07 -2.00
C TRP A 97 11.18 -0.47 -2.00
N TYR A 98 10.58 -1.10 -3.00
CA TYR A 98 10.50 -2.56 -3.14
C TYR A 98 11.89 -3.20 -3.32
N VAL A 99 12.75 -2.58 -4.15
CA VAL A 99 14.13 -3.04 -4.34
C VAL A 99 14.96 -2.80 -3.08
N GLY A 100 14.81 -1.64 -2.43
CA GLY A 100 15.46 -1.30 -1.17
C GLY A 100 15.15 -2.31 -0.06
N SER A 101 13.88 -2.67 0.10
CA SER A 101 13.46 -3.64 1.11
C SER A 101 13.93 -5.05 0.79
N THR A 102 13.88 -5.48 -0.47
CA THR A 102 14.22 -6.86 -0.86
C THR A 102 15.73 -7.13 -0.88
N TYR A 103 16.54 -6.21 -1.39
CA TYR A 103 17.97 -6.44 -1.61
C TYR A 103 18.88 -5.85 -0.54
N PHE A 104 18.50 -4.70 0.03
CA PHE A 104 19.34 -3.98 0.99
C PHE A 104 18.90 -4.22 2.45
N GLY A 105 17.81 -4.96 2.67
CA GLY A 105 17.24 -5.16 4.00
C GLY A 105 16.80 -3.87 4.68
N LEU A 106 16.62 -2.78 3.91
CA LEU A 106 16.19 -1.46 4.38
C LEU A 106 14.67 -1.41 4.59
N GLY A 107 14.16 -2.40 5.32
CA GLY A 107 12.74 -2.55 5.66
C GLY A 107 12.45 -2.20 7.12
N PHE A 108 11.17 -2.22 7.47
CA PHE A 108 10.71 -2.10 8.86
C PHE A 108 11.31 -3.17 9.78
N ASP A 109 11.80 -4.27 9.21
CA ASP A 109 12.44 -5.39 9.91
C ASP A 109 13.86 -5.05 10.42
N ALA A 110 14.49 -4.00 9.90
CA ALA A 110 15.79 -3.54 10.37
C ALA A 110 15.72 -2.71 11.67
N LEU A 111 14.52 -2.34 12.10
CA LEU A 111 14.33 -1.64 13.36
C LEU A 111 14.53 -2.61 14.53
N PRO A 112 15.35 -2.26 15.54
CA PRO A 112 15.40 -3.01 16.79
C PRO A 112 13.99 -3.10 17.36
N GLN A 113 13.56 -4.30 17.75
CA GLN A 113 12.25 -4.51 18.37
C GLN A 113 12.27 -3.88 19.78
N ILE A 114 11.85 -2.62 19.90
CA ILE A 114 11.83 -1.85 21.17
C ILE A 114 10.61 -2.22 22.04
N GLY A 115 9.61 -2.93 21.49
CA GLY A 115 8.40 -3.35 22.19
C GLY A 115 8.48 -4.76 22.80
N PRO A 116 7.81 -5.04 23.93
CA PRO A 116 7.69 -6.40 24.46
C PRO A 116 6.98 -7.32 23.45
N SER A 117 7.54 -8.50 23.23
CA SER A 117 6.90 -9.56 22.45
C SER A 117 5.82 -10.22 23.30
N PHE A 118 4.56 -10.02 22.95
CA PHE A 118 3.44 -10.76 23.53
C PHE A 118 3.22 -12.02 22.70
N TYR A 119 3.92 -13.09 23.09
CA TYR A 119 3.54 -14.46 22.76
C TYR A 119 2.49 -14.94 23.75
#